data_AF-A0A967SBQ8-F1
#
_entry.id   AF-A0A967SBQ8-F1
#
_cell.length_a   1.000
_cell.length_b   1.000
_cell.length_c   1.000
_cell.angle_alpha   90.00
_cell.angle_beta   90.00
_cell.angle_gamma   90.00
#
_symmetry.space_group_name_H-M   'P 1'
#
loop_
_entity.id
_entity.type
_entity.pdbx_description
1 polymer ?
#
loop_
_entity_poly.entity_id
_entity_poly.type
_entity_poly.pdbx_seq_one_letter_code
_entity_poly.pdbx_strand_id
1 'polypeptide(L)'
;MPQYVAVYLGASWALIEFFAFLEDRFLLSPHLTNLVLSLLVLLLPSVLVFTYNHGRPGADRWRRGEKIFIPANLLGAAVVLFAGFSGKDLGAVTTTVNARDEEGNTIERAADARVRLDEARLRLRAVRPRG
;
A
#
# COMPACT_ATOMS: atom_id res chain seq x y z
N MET A 1 36.83 -4.84 -3.13
CA MET A 1 35.57 -4.66 -3.90
C MET A 1 34.46 -4.07 -3.01
N PRO A 2 34.55 -2.79 -2.58
CA PRO A 2 33.50 -2.12 -1.80
C PRO A 2 32.53 -1.30 -2.67
N GLN A 3 32.85 -1.13 -3.96
CA GLN A 3 32.26 -0.09 -4.82
C GLN A 3 30.79 -0.36 -5.16
N TYR A 4 30.42 -1.60 -5.50
CA TYR A 4 29.04 -1.92 -5.86
C TYR A 4 28.08 -1.87 -4.67
N VAL A 5 28.53 -2.32 -3.49
CA VAL A 5 27.75 -2.18 -2.25
C VAL A 5 27.63 -0.70 -1.87
N ALA A 6 28.70 0.09 -2.00
CA ALA A 6 28.65 1.52 -1.76
C ALA A 6 27.70 2.26 -2.72
N VAL A 7 27.71 1.90 -4.01
CA VAL A 7 26.75 2.43 -5.00
C VAL A 7 25.33 2.03 -4.64
N TYR A 8 25.10 0.77 -4.25
CA TYR A 8 23.78 0.32 -3.81
C TYR A 8 23.30 1.11 -2.60
N LEU A 9 24.14 1.32 -1.59
CA LEU A 9 23.81 2.11 -0.40
C LEU A 9 23.54 3.59 -0.73
N GLY A 10 24.38 4.20 -1.57
CA GLY A 10 24.19 5.58 -2.01
C GLY A 10 22.92 5.77 -2.84
N ALA A 11 22.66 4.88 -3.79
CA ALA A 11 21.43 4.88 -4.58
C ALA A 11 20.19 4.59 -3.73
N SER A 12 20.30 3.66 -2.77
CA SER A 12 19.23 3.37 -1.80
C SER A 12 18.89 4.59 -0.98
N TRP A 13 19.90 5.29 -0.45
CA TRP A 13 19.71 6.53 0.30
C TRP A 13 19.05 7.62 -0.55
N ALA A 14 19.55 7.87 -1.76
CA ALA A 14 18.97 8.85 -2.66
C ALA A 14 17.52 8.53 -3.05
N LEU A 15 17.19 7.25 -3.24
CA LEU A 15 15.84 6.80 -3.54
C LEU A 15 14.89 6.99 -2.35
N ILE A 16 15.35 6.67 -1.13
CA ILE A 16 14.59 6.90 0.10
C ILE A 16 14.31 8.40 0.26
N GLU A 17 15.33 9.25 0.09
CA GLU A 17 15.20 10.71 0.20
C GLU A 17 14.24 11.26 -0.86
N PHE A 18 14.33 10.76 -2.09
CA PHE A 18 13.40 11.14 -3.16
C PHE A 18 11.95 10.83 -2.79
N PHE A 19 11.67 9.64 -2.24
CA PHE A 19 10.31 9.29 -1.81
C PHE A 19 9.86 10.05 -0.57
N ALA A 20 10.74 10.31 0.39
CA ALA A 20 10.45 11.17 1.53
C ALA A 20 10.09 12.61 1.09
N PHE A 21 10.82 13.13 0.10
CA PHE A 21 10.50 14.41 -0.53
C PHE A 21 9.13 14.39 -1.23
N LEU A 22 8.81 13.31 -1.96
CA LEU A 22 7.49 13.17 -2.59
C LEU A 22 6.36 13.08 -1.57
N GLU A 23 6.57 12.37 -0.47
CA GLU A 23 5.63 12.24 0.65
C GLU A 23 5.24 13.61 1.21
N ASP A 24 6.25 14.44 1.53
CA ASP A 24 6.05 15.81 2.03
C ASP A 24 5.42 16.73 0.97
N ARG A 25 5.89 16.63 -0.28
CA ARG A 25 5.47 17.55 -1.36
C ARG A 25 4.07 17.28 -1.89
N PHE A 26 3.66 16.03 -1.99
CA PHE A 26 2.42 15.61 -2.66
C PHE A 26 1.38 15.03 -1.71
N LEU A 27 1.59 15.11 -0.37
CA LEU A 27 0.73 14.51 0.64
C LEU A 27 0.44 13.03 0.35
N LEU A 28 1.45 12.32 -0.17
CA LEU A 28 1.34 10.88 -0.40
C LEU A 28 1.28 10.15 0.94
N SER A 29 0.92 8.88 0.90
CA SER A 29 0.85 8.07 2.11
C SER A 29 2.18 8.07 2.87
N PRO A 30 2.15 8.25 4.20
CA PRO A 30 3.31 8.10 5.08
C PRO A 30 3.97 6.70 5.09
N HIS A 31 3.36 5.74 4.40
CA HIS A 31 3.83 4.38 4.30
C HIS A 31 4.66 4.10 3.05
N LEU A 32 4.72 5.05 2.10
CA LEU A 32 5.43 4.90 0.85
C LEU A 32 6.95 4.83 1.07
N THR A 33 7.51 5.76 1.85
CA THR A 33 8.94 5.77 2.20
C THR A 33 9.31 4.49 2.96
N ASN A 34 8.44 4.06 3.88
CA ASN A 34 8.63 2.84 4.66
C ASN A 34 8.58 1.56 3.78
N LEU A 35 7.72 1.54 2.76
CA LEU A 35 7.67 0.45 1.79
C LEU A 35 8.96 0.37 0.99
N VAL A 36 9.45 1.50 0.47
CA VAL A 36 10.69 1.58 -0.32
C VAL A 36 11.89 1.16 0.52
N LEU A 37 12.00 1.66 1.75
CA LEU A 37 13.05 1.25 2.69
C LEU A 37 13.00 -0.26 2.93
N SER A 38 11.82 -0.81 3.22
CA SER A 38 11.64 -2.24 3.44
C SER A 38 12.07 -3.06 2.21
N LEU A 39 11.64 -2.65 1.01
CA LEU A 39 12.03 -3.30 -0.24
C LEU A 39 13.56 -3.34 -0.41
N LEU A 40 14.23 -2.21 -0.19
CA LEU A 40 15.69 -2.11 -0.32
C LEU A 40 16.39 -3.03 0.69
N VAL A 41 15.95 -3.03 1.96
CA VAL A 41 16.52 -3.92 2.98
C VAL A 41 16.32 -5.40 2.62
N LEU A 42 15.14 -5.78 2.10
CA LEU A 42 14.87 -7.16 1.70
C LEU A 42 15.65 -7.59 0.45
N LEU A 43 16.03 -6.67 -0.42
CA LEU A 43 16.85 -6.96 -1.60
C LEU A 43 18.36 -7.03 -1.30
N LEU A 44 18.80 -6.52 -0.16
CA LEU A 44 20.19 -6.52 0.28
C LEU A 44 20.88 -7.90 0.17
N PRO A 45 20.31 -9.03 0.62
CA PRO A 45 20.94 -10.34 0.45
C PRO A 45 21.17 -10.72 -1.03
N SER A 46 20.24 -10.41 -1.93
CA SER A 46 20.44 -10.62 -3.38
C SER A 46 21.61 -9.80 -3.92
N VAL A 47 21.71 -8.53 -3.51
CA VAL A 47 22.79 -7.63 -3.96
C VAL A 47 24.15 -8.12 -3.46
N LEU A 48 24.23 -8.60 -2.22
CA LEU A 48 25.46 -9.18 -1.69
C LEU A 48 25.88 -10.42 -2.47
N VAL A 49 24.95 -11.35 -2.73
CA VAL A 49 25.22 -12.56 -3.51
C VAL A 49 25.66 -12.22 -4.93
N PHE A 50 24.98 -11.27 -5.58
CA PHE A 50 25.32 -10.81 -6.93
C PHE A 50 26.73 -10.21 -6.97
N THR A 51 27.01 -9.24 -6.11
CA THR A 51 28.29 -8.51 -6.08
C THR A 51 29.46 -9.37 -5.61
N TYR A 52 29.22 -10.34 -4.72
CA TYR A 52 30.23 -11.31 -4.31
C TYR A 52 30.67 -12.19 -5.49
N ASN A 53 29.72 -12.65 -6.31
CA ASN A 53 30.00 -13.55 -7.42
C ASN A 53 30.54 -12.84 -8.67
N HIS A 54 30.07 -11.62 -8.96
CA HIS A 54 30.43 -10.84 -10.15
C HIS A 54 31.54 -9.80 -9.87
N GLY A 55 32.08 -9.75 -8.64
CA GLY A 55 33.06 -8.76 -8.22
C GLY A 55 34.51 -9.03 -8.64
N ARG A 56 34.79 -10.05 -9.47
CA ARG A 56 36.17 -10.37 -9.92
C ARG A 56 36.33 -10.09 -11.42
N PRO A 57 37.41 -9.41 -11.84
CA PRO A 57 37.69 -9.23 -13.28
C PRO A 57 37.95 -10.58 -13.93
N GLY A 58 37.07 -11.00 -14.84
CA GLY A 58 37.11 -12.29 -15.54
C GLY A 58 35.79 -12.57 -16.26
N ALA A 59 35.72 -13.64 -17.05
CA ALA A 59 34.50 -14.01 -17.77
C ALA A 59 33.36 -14.28 -16.78
N ASP A 60 32.41 -13.34 -16.74
CA ASP A 60 31.33 -13.36 -15.77
C ASP A 60 30.31 -14.43 -16.17
N ARG A 61 30.20 -15.48 -15.36
CA ARG A 61 29.28 -16.58 -15.62
C ARG A 61 28.23 -16.58 -14.53
N TRP A 62 27.00 -16.25 -14.92
CA TRP A 62 25.87 -16.31 -14.01
C TRP A 62 25.67 -17.73 -13.49
N ARG A 63 25.87 -17.92 -12.18
CA ARG A 63 25.79 -19.24 -11.55
C ARG A 63 24.35 -19.71 -11.50
N ARG A 64 24.13 -21.03 -11.66
CA ARG A 64 22.78 -21.64 -11.56
C ARG A 64 22.10 -21.32 -10.23
N GLY A 65 22.86 -21.27 -9.14
CA GLY A 65 22.33 -20.92 -7.81
C GLY A 65 21.80 -19.48 -7.73
N GLU A 66 22.47 -18.52 -8.38
CA GLU A 66 22.03 -17.12 -8.39
C GLU A 66 20.76 -16.92 -9.22
N LYS A 67 20.62 -17.66 -10.33
CA LYS A 67 19.41 -17.68 -11.16
C LYS A 67 18.17 -18.13 -10.39
N ILE A 68 18.34 -18.88 -9.31
CA ILE A 68 17.24 -19.35 -8.45
C ILE A 68 17.10 -18.44 -7.24
N PHE A 69 18.22 -18.12 -6.57
CA PHE A 69 18.24 -17.35 -5.33
C PHE A 69 17.75 -15.91 -5.53
N ILE A 70 18.20 -15.22 -6.58
CA ILE A 70 17.83 -13.81 -6.80
C ILE A 70 16.32 -13.67 -7.03
N PRO A 71 15.67 -14.46 -7.93
CA PRO A 71 14.22 -14.44 -8.06
C PRO A 71 13.48 -14.91 -6.81
N ALA A 72 13.99 -15.94 -6.11
CA ALA A 72 13.38 -16.41 -4.88
C ALA A 72 13.37 -15.33 -3.79
N ASN A 73 14.45 -14.57 -3.63
CA ASN A 73 14.51 -13.45 -2.70
C ASN A 73 13.57 -12.31 -3.12
N LEU A 74 13.46 -12.03 -4.43
CA LEU A 74 12.51 -11.04 -4.94
C LEU A 74 11.05 -11.45 -4.65
N LEU A 75 10.71 -12.72 -4.84
CA LEU A 75 9.40 -13.27 -4.48
C LEU A 75 9.15 -13.21 -2.96
N GLY A 76 10.16 -13.58 -2.16
CA GLY A 76 10.10 -13.45 -0.71
C GLY A 76 9.87 -12.00 -0.27
N ALA A 77 10.57 -11.06 -0.89
CA ALA A 77 10.37 -9.63 -0.66
C ALA A 77 8.95 -9.19 -1.01
N ALA A 78 8.42 -9.62 -2.15
CA ALA A 78 7.05 -9.32 -2.54
C ALA A 78 6.03 -9.89 -1.53
N VAL A 79 6.22 -11.12 -1.05
CA VAL A 79 5.33 -11.73 -0.04
C VAL A 79 5.39 -10.98 1.28
N VAL A 80 6.57 -10.63 1.78
CA VAL A 80 6.73 -9.89 3.04
C VAL A 80 6.14 -8.49 2.94
N LEU A 81 6.38 -7.79 1.83
CA LEU A 81 5.81 -6.46 1.60
C LEU A 81 4.29 -6.53 1.45
N PHE A 82 3.77 -7.51 0.72
CA PHE A 82 2.34 -7.71 0.58
C PHE A 82 1.70 -7.97 1.95
N ALA A 83 2.23 -8.92 2.74
CA ALA A 83 1.72 -9.19 4.07
C ALA A 83 1.83 -7.98 5.01
N GLY A 84 2.93 -7.21 4.94
CA GLY A 84 3.17 -6.06 5.79
C GLY A 84 2.37 -4.81 5.42
N PHE A 85 1.96 -4.65 4.16
CA PHE A 85 1.35 -3.42 3.64
C PHE A 85 -0.02 -3.62 2.96
N SER A 86 -0.56 -4.84 2.88
CA SER A 86 -1.85 -5.14 2.23
C SER A 86 -3.05 -4.37 2.81
N GLY A 87 -2.96 -3.88 4.05
CA GLY A 87 -4.01 -3.07 4.70
C GLY A 87 -3.66 -1.59 4.85
N LYS A 88 -2.55 -1.13 4.29
CA LYS A 88 -2.13 0.27 4.39
C LYS A 88 -2.50 1.01 3.10
N ASP A 89 -3.09 2.19 3.22
CA ASP A 89 -3.28 3.08 2.08
C ASP A 89 -1.90 3.55 1.64
N LEU A 90 -1.38 3.01 0.53
CA LEU A 90 -0.03 3.33 0.00
C LEU A 90 -0.02 4.54 -0.93
N GLY A 91 -1.03 5.41 -0.84
CA GLY A 91 -1.17 6.55 -1.73
C GLY A 91 -1.80 6.19 -3.07
N ALA A 92 -2.42 5.01 -3.18
CA ALA A 92 -3.44 4.81 -4.19
C ALA A 92 -4.55 5.81 -3.87
N VAL A 93 -4.53 6.95 -4.58
CA VAL A 93 -5.75 7.68 -4.95
C VAL A 93 -6.56 6.69 -5.78
N THR A 94 -7.13 5.71 -5.11
CA THR A 94 -8.47 5.28 -5.44
C THR A 94 -9.26 6.49 -5.04
N THR A 95 -9.52 7.39 -5.99
CA THR A 95 -10.68 8.24 -5.89
C THR A 95 -11.83 7.25 -5.73
N THR A 96 -12.13 6.87 -4.48
CA THR A 96 -13.46 6.47 -4.13
C THR A 96 -14.24 7.73 -4.43
N VAL A 97 -14.79 7.80 -5.65
CA VAL A 97 -15.96 8.61 -5.90
C VAL A 97 -17.02 7.98 -4.99
N ASN A 98 -16.93 8.27 -3.70
CA ASN A 98 -18.08 8.37 -2.86
C ASN A 98 -18.80 9.55 -3.51
N ALA A 99 -19.79 9.26 -4.34
CA ALA A 99 -20.85 10.21 -4.60
C ALA A 99 -21.50 10.50 -3.24
N ARG A 100 -20.84 11.33 -2.44
CA ARG A 100 -21.44 12.04 -1.33
C ARG A 100 -22.10 13.24 -1.96
N ASP A 101 -23.42 13.17 -1.99
CA ASP A 101 -24.31 14.30 -2.13
C ASP A 101 -23.85 15.47 -1.24
N GLU A 102 -24.14 16.71 -1.66
CA GLU A 102 -23.55 17.97 -1.17
C GLU A 102 -23.91 18.32 0.29
N GLU A 103 -24.62 17.45 1.01
CA GLU A 103 -25.25 17.75 2.30
C GLU A 103 -24.74 16.91 3.49
N GLY A 104 -23.71 16.08 3.31
CA GLY A 104 -22.92 15.55 4.43
C GLY A 104 -23.68 14.70 5.46
N ASN A 105 -24.71 13.93 5.06
CA ASN A 105 -25.44 13.08 6.01
C ASN A 105 -25.50 11.60 5.59
N THR A 106 -25.21 10.70 6.53
CA THR A 106 -25.31 9.24 6.34
C THR A 106 -26.76 8.86 6.58
N ILE A 107 -27.56 8.81 5.52
CA ILE A 107 -28.97 8.46 5.65
C ILE A 107 -29.10 6.95 5.82
N GLU A 108 -29.21 6.53 7.07
CA GLU A 108 -29.84 5.31 7.54
C GLU A 108 -31.34 5.32 7.19
N ARG A 109 -31.68 5.47 5.90
CA ARG A 109 -33.04 5.75 5.44
C ARG A 109 -33.96 4.52 5.48
N ALA A 110 -33.40 3.33 5.62
CA ALA A 110 -34.18 2.09 5.73
C ALA A 110 -34.83 1.90 7.12
N ALA A 111 -34.20 2.42 8.19
CA ALA A 111 -34.75 2.36 9.54
C ALA A 111 -35.80 3.46 9.75
N ASP A 112 -35.51 4.68 9.32
CA ASP A 112 -36.34 5.86 9.57
C ASP A 112 -37.66 5.86 8.76
N ALA A 113 -37.67 5.28 7.56
CA ALA A 113 -38.89 5.17 6.75
C ALA A 113 -39.92 4.21 7.37
N ARG A 114 -39.47 3.14 8.05
CA ARG A 114 -40.37 2.20 8.74
C ARG A 114 -41.01 2.82 9.97
N VAL A 115 -40.22 3.57 10.75
CA VAL A 115 -40.69 4.27 11.95
C VAL A 115 -41.71 5.36 11.57
N ARG A 116 -41.42 6.17 10.54
CA ARG A 116 -42.36 7.19 10.06
C ARG A 116 -43.67 6.62 9.49
N LEU A 117 -43.62 5.46 8.84
CA LEU A 117 -44.82 4.78 8.33
C LEU A 117 -45.70 4.23 9.45
N ASP A 118 -45.11 3.69 10.52
CA ASP A 118 -45.87 3.22 11.68
C ASP A 118 -46.48 4.37 12.47
N GLU A 119 -45.78 5.48 12.65
CA GLU A 119 -46.38 6.68 13.27
C GLU A 119 -47.52 7.26 12.43
N ALA A 120 -47.36 7.32 11.11
CA ALA A 120 -48.42 7.78 10.21
C ALA A 120 -49.64 6.84 10.25
N ARG A 121 -49.43 5.53 10.32
CA ARG A 121 -50.51 4.53 10.46
C ARG A 121 -51.23 4.63 11.80
N LEU A 122 -50.50 4.89 12.89
CA LEU A 122 -51.09 5.09 14.22
C LEU A 122 -51.92 6.37 14.28
N ARG A 123 -51.45 7.46 13.66
CA ARG A 123 -52.22 8.71 13.55
C ARG A 123 -53.48 8.55 12.70
N LEU A 124 -53.40 7.82 11.59
CA LEU A 124 -54.58 7.52 10.75
C LEU A 124 -55.60 6.61 11.47
N ARG A 125 -55.14 5.69 12.33
CA ARG A 125 -56.05 4.90 13.19
C ARG A 125 -56.70 5.72 14.30
N ALA A 126 -56.02 6.72 14.85
CA ALA A 126 -56.56 7.57 15.91
C ALA A 126 -57.60 8.59 15.39
N VAL A 127 -57.52 8.98 14.11
CA VAL A 127 -58.41 9.99 13.49
C VAL A 127 -59.68 9.38 12.87
N ARG A 128 -59.83 8.05 12.81
CA ARG A 128 -61.07 7.41 12.35
C ARG A 128 -62.01 7.20 13.55
N PRO A 129 -63.00 8.08 13.82
CA PRO A 129 -64.04 7.79 14.79
C PRO A 129 -64.79 6.54 14.32
N ARG A 130 -64.95 5.59 15.25
CA ARG A 130 -65.89 4.47 15.09
C ARG A 130 -67.28 5.09 15.00
N GLY A 131 -67.88 5.00 13.81
CA GLY A 131 -69.33 5.18 13.65
C GLY A 131 -70.08 4.07 14.39
#